data_AF-P09353-F1
#
_entry.id   AF-P09353-F1
#
_cell.length_a   1.000
_cell.length_b   1.000
_cell.length_c   1.000
_cell.angle_alpha   90.00
_cell.angle_beta   90.00
_cell.angle_gamma   90.00
#
_symmetry.space_group_name_H-M   'P 1'
#
loop_
_entity.id
_entity.type
_entity.pdbx_description
1 polymer ?
#
loop_
_entity_poly.entity_id
_entity_poly.type
_entity_poly.pdbx_seq_one_letter_code
_entity_poly.pdbx_strand_id
1 'polypeptide(L)'
;MSVCKGVSGNPAKGEVFLYKHVNFQGDSWKVTGNVYDFRSVSGLNDVVSSVKVGPNTKAFIFKDDRFNGNFIRLEESSQVTDLTTRNLNDAISSIIVATFESA
;
A
#
# COMPACT_ATOMS: atom_id res chain seq x y z
N MET A 1 11.92 8.70 1.37
CA MET A 1 10.75 7.85 1.71
C MET A 1 9.78 8.73 2.45
N SER A 2 8.58 8.92 1.93
CA SER A 2 7.59 9.80 2.56
C SER A 2 6.22 9.14 2.51
N VAL A 3 5.50 9.25 3.63
CA VAL A 3 4.08 8.93 3.71
C VAL A 3 3.32 10.22 3.91
N CYS A 4 2.38 10.52 3.01
CA CYS A 4 1.53 11.71 3.11
C CYS A 4 0.09 11.26 3.37
N LYS A 5 -0.58 11.86 4.36
CA LYS A 5 -2.00 11.59 4.63
C LYS A 5 -2.87 12.35 3.62
N GLY A 6 -3.93 11.69 3.15
CA GLY A 6 -4.87 12.21 2.16
C GLY A 6 -4.38 12.03 0.74
N VAL A 7 -5.20 11.39 -0.10
CA VAL A 7 -4.92 11.20 -1.53
C VAL A 7 -6.17 11.51 -2.36
N SER A 8 -5.97 11.83 -3.64
CA SER A 8 -7.04 12.01 -4.62
C SER A 8 -6.60 11.42 -5.97
N GLY A 9 -7.54 10.86 -6.73
CA GLY A 9 -7.27 10.30 -8.06
C GLY A 9 -6.59 8.93 -8.02
N ASN A 10 -5.60 8.76 -8.90
CA ASN A 10 -4.82 7.53 -9.04
C ASN A 10 -3.33 7.81 -8.79
N PRO A 11 -2.58 6.84 -8.24
CA PRO A 11 -1.15 6.97 -7.98
C PRO A 11 -0.32 7.13 -9.26
N ALA A 12 0.70 7.98 -9.21
CA ALA A 12 1.72 8.10 -10.25
C ALA A 12 2.85 7.05 -10.07
N LYS A 13 3.85 7.05 -10.98
CA LYS A 13 5.04 6.19 -10.85
C LYS A 13 5.72 6.39 -9.50
N GLY A 14 6.01 5.29 -8.81
CA GLY A 14 6.61 5.27 -7.48
C GLY A 14 5.65 5.53 -6.33
N GLU A 15 4.35 5.71 -6.62
CA GLU A 15 3.33 5.95 -5.61
C GLU A 15 2.45 4.72 -5.41
N VAL A 16 2.10 4.48 -4.14
CA VAL A 16 1.07 3.52 -3.74
C VAL A 16 0.08 4.25 -2.85
N PHE A 17 -1.21 4.13 -3.13
CA PHE A 17 -2.27 4.68 -2.29
C PHE A 17 -2.87 3.56 -1.43
N LEU A 18 -2.86 3.77 -0.13
CA LEU A 18 -3.46 2.89 0.87
C LEU A 18 -4.73 3.55 1.40
N TYR A 19 -5.78 2.77 1.60
CA TYR A 19 -7.08 3.26 2.05
C TYR A 19 -7.57 2.43 3.24
N LYS A 20 -8.13 3.13 4.23
CA LYS A 20 -8.63 2.54 5.46
C LYS A 20 -9.88 1.70 5.27
N HIS A 21 -10.68 1.96 4.23
CA HIS A 21 -11.87 1.17 3.92
C HIS A 21 -11.76 0.56 2.54
N VAL A 22 -12.62 -0.43 2.28
CA VAL A 22 -12.81 -1.03 0.95
C VAL A 22 -13.26 0.03 -0.06
N ASN A 23 -13.11 -0.30 -1.35
CA ASN A 23 -13.51 0.56 -2.47
C ASN A 23 -12.90 1.97 -2.43
N PHE A 24 -11.67 2.07 -1.91
CA PHE A 24 -10.85 3.28 -1.89
C PHE A 24 -11.46 4.43 -1.08
N GLN A 25 -12.09 4.10 0.05
CA GLN A 25 -12.79 5.05 0.92
C GLN A 25 -12.06 5.27 2.26
N GLY A 26 -12.51 6.29 2.99
CA GLY A 26 -12.01 6.61 4.33
C GLY A 26 -10.69 7.38 4.33
N ASP A 27 -10.00 7.32 5.47
CA ASP A 27 -8.63 7.82 5.58
C ASP A 27 -7.74 7.16 4.51
N SER A 28 -6.82 7.93 3.96
CA SER A 28 -5.91 7.45 2.91
C SER A 28 -4.51 7.97 3.11
N TRP A 29 -3.55 7.24 2.54
CA TRP A 29 -2.14 7.59 2.59
C TRP A 29 -1.49 7.32 1.25
N LYS A 30 -0.63 8.25 0.82
CA LYS A 30 0.30 8.07 -0.28
C LYS A 30 1.63 7.62 0.26
N VAL A 31 2.13 6.48 -0.22
CA VAL A 31 3.43 5.93 0.15
C VAL A 31 4.37 6.02 -1.04
N THR A 32 5.58 6.54 -0.79
CA THR A 32 6.68 6.57 -1.76
C THR A 32 7.92 5.92 -1.13
N GLY A 33 8.37 4.82 -1.72
CA GLY A 33 9.45 3.98 -1.18
C GLY A 33 9.00 3.06 -0.05
N ASN A 34 9.98 2.45 0.62
CA ASN A 34 9.72 1.40 1.60
C ASN A 34 9.31 1.99 2.96
N VAL A 35 8.39 1.32 3.65
CA VAL A 35 8.03 1.60 5.05
C VAL A 35 8.09 0.29 5.80
N TYR A 36 9.14 0.13 6.61
CA TYR A 36 9.40 -1.12 7.33
C TYR A 36 8.48 -1.30 8.55
N ASP A 37 7.88 -0.23 9.08
CA ASP A 37 6.97 -0.33 10.23
C ASP A 37 5.87 0.73 10.12
N PHE A 38 4.64 0.31 9.85
CA PHE A 38 3.49 1.20 9.71
C PHE A 38 3.13 1.92 11.01
N ARG A 39 3.60 1.44 12.18
CA ARG A 39 3.42 2.12 13.46
C ARG A 39 4.16 3.46 13.52
N SER A 40 5.14 3.67 12.63
CA SER A 40 5.79 4.98 12.45
C SER A 40 4.87 6.04 11.82
N VAL A 41 3.74 5.63 11.24
CA VAL A 41 2.75 6.52 10.64
C VAL A 41 1.46 6.47 11.45
N SER A 42 1.05 7.62 11.98
CA SER A 42 -0.13 7.72 12.83
C SER A 42 -1.38 7.13 12.15
N GLY A 43 -1.94 6.09 12.78
CA GLY A 43 -3.21 5.47 12.39
C GLY A 43 -3.18 4.60 11.13
N LEU A 44 -1.99 4.26 10.58
CA LEU A 44 -1.88 3.46 9.36
C LEU A 44 -1.78 1.94 9.62
N ASN A 45 -1.19 1.53 10.74
CA ASN A 45 -0.94 0.13 11.04
C ASN A 45 -2.24 -0.69 11.20
N ASP A 46 -2.32 -1.85 10.56
CA ASP A 46 -3.42 -2.82 10.71
C ASP A 46 -4.83 -2.24 10.44
N VAL A 47 -4.94 -1.31 9.49
CA VAL A 47 -6.25 -0.73 9.11
C VAL A 47 -6.48 -0.63 7.61
N VAL A 48 -5.54 -1.10 6.78
CA VAL A 48 -5.66 -0.95 5.33
C VAL A 48 -6.59 -2.03 4.79
N SER A 49 -7.63 -1.61 4.04
CA SER A 49 -8.60 -2.52 3.42
C SER A 49 -8.63 -2.44 1.89
N SER A 50 -8.07 -1.39 1.27
CA SER A 50 -7.91 -1.33 -0.20
C SER A 50 -6.66 -0.56 -0.63
N VAL A 51 -6.16 -0.87 -1.83
CA VAL A 51 -4.85 -0.40 -2.32
C VAL A 51 -4.91 -0.08 -3.82
N LYS A 52 -4.20 0.97 -4.24
CA LYS A 52 -3.88 1.25 -5.65
C LYS A 52 -2.37 1.39 -5.84
N VAL A 53 -1.86 0.88 -6.95
CA VAL A 53 -0.44 0.95 -7.32
C VAL A 53 -0.28 1.74 -8.61
N GLY A 54 0.69 2.65 -8.64
CA GLY A 54 0.98 3.47 -9.82
C GLY A 54 1.58 2.69 -10.99
N PRO A 55 1.69 3.31 -12.17
CA PRO A 55 2.38 2.73 -13.31
C PRO A 55 3.88 2.52 -13.02
N ASN A 56 4.51 1.58 -13.72
CA ASN A 56 5.94 1.25 -13.59
C ASN A 56 6.39 1.03 -12.14
N THR A 57 5.50 0.47 -11.31
CA THR A 57 5.69 0.31 -9.87
C THR A 57 5.19 -1.06 -9.44
N LYS A 58 5.98 -1.76 -8.63
CA LYS A 58 5.55 -2.95 -7.90
C LYS A 58 5.50 -2.62 -6.42
N ALA A 59 4.47 -3.14 -5.77
CA ALA A 59 4.34 -3.05 -4.32
C ALA A 59 4.31 -4.45 -3.71
N PHE A 60 4.97 -4.61 -2.57
CA PHE A 60 4.88 -5.80 -1.73
C PHE A 60 4.34 -5.36 -0.39
N ILE A 61 3.15 -5.85 -0.01
CA ILE A 61 2.50 -5.53 1.26
C ILE A 61 2.56 -6.75 2.17
N PHE A 62 3.03 -6.53 3.39
CA PHE A 62 3.37 -7.57 4.36
C PHE A 62 2.46 -7.45 5.58
N LYS A 63 2.04 -8.60 6.09
CA LYS A 63 1.21 -8.68 7.30
C LYS A 63 1.94 -8.10 8.52
N ASP A 64 3.21 -8.46 8.68
CA ASP A 64 3.99 -8.04 9.85
C ASP A 64 4.95 -6.90 9.47
N ASP A 65 5.51 -6.24 10.49
CA ASP A 65 6.55 -5.25 10.29
C ASP A 65 7.88 -5.89 9.86
N ARG A 66 8.82 -5.04 9.44
CA ARG A 66 10.15 -5.39 8.92
C ARG A 66 10.08 -6.39 7.77
N PHE A 67 9.03 -6.31 6.95
CA PHE A 67 8.82 -7.13 5.76
C PHE A 67 8.68 -8.62 6.07
N ASN A 68 8.07 -8.95 7.21
CA ASN A 68 7.83 -10.32 7.66
C ASN A 68 6.39 -10.78 7.46
N GLY A 69 6.15 -12.06 7.73
CA GLY A 69 4.82 -12.65 7.68
C GLY A 69 4.33 -12.93 6.26
N ASN A 70 3.04 -13.22 6.15
CA ASN A 70 2.39 -13.40 4.85
C ASN A 70 2.43 -12.09 4.06
N PHE A 71 2.64 -12.19 2.74
CA PHE A 71 2.69 -11.02 1.87
C PHE A 71 2.12 -11.33 0.50
N ILE A 72 1.75 -10.27 -0.23
CA ILE A 72 1.40 -10.36 -1.64
C ILE A 72 2.18 -9.34 -2.45
N ARG A 73 2.41 -9.67 -3.72
CA ARG A 73 2.85 -8.74 -4.76
C ARG A 73 1.65 -8.10 -5.42
N LEU A 74 1.72 -6.79 -5.62
CA LEU A 74 0.78 -6.00 -6.42
C LEU A 74 1.53 -5.47 -7.65
N GLU A 75 0.96 -5.69 -8.82
CA GLU A 75 1.55 -5.29 -10.10
C GLU A 75 1.35 -3.78 -10.37
N GLU A 76 2.04 -3.26 -11.37
CA GLU A 76 1.87 -1.87 -11.81
C GLU A 76 0.44 -1.59 -12.29
N SER A 77 0.00 -0.34 -12.12
CA SER A 77 -1.34 0.12 -12.55
C SER A 77 -2.49 -0.76 -12.04
N SER A 78 -2.26 -1.51 -10.95
CA SER A 78 -3.23 -2.45 -10.39
C SER A 78 -3.91 -1.87 -9.15
N GLN A 79 -5.04 -2.48 -8.79
CA GLN A 79 -5.80 -2.11 -7.61
C GLN A 79 -6.43 -3.34 -6.96
N VAL A 80 -6.57 -3.29 -5.64
CA VAL A 80 -7.32 -4.26 -4.85
C VAL A 80 -8.39 -3.49 -4.10
N THR A 81 -9.65 -3.68 -4.50
CA THR A 81 -10.81 -2.98 -3.91
C THR A 81 -11.15 -3.47 -2.52
N ASP A 82 -10.80 -4.72 -2.19
CA ASP A 82 -11.07 -5.33 -0.90
C ASP A 82 -9.97 -6.36 -0.56
N LEU A 83 -9.17 -6.09 0.48
CA LEU A 83 -8.07 -6.95 0.92
C LEU A 83 -8.53 -8.21 1.66
N THR A 84 -9.82 -8.36 2.01
CA THR A 84 -10.34 -9.64 2.52
C THR A 84 -10.17 -10.76 1.50
N THR A 85 -10.29 -10.42 0.21
CA THR A 85 -10.05 -11.33 -0.93
C THR A 85 -8.61 -11.87 -0.99
N ARG A 86 -7.68 -11.24 -0.26
CA ARG A 86 -6.26 -11.60 -0.19
C ARG A 86 -5.82 -12.01 1.21
N ASN A 87 -6.76 -12.16 2.16
CA ASN A 87 -6.49 -12.47 3.56
C ASN A 87 -5.47 -11.50 4.22
N LEU A 88 -5.57 -10.21 3.88
CA LEU A 88 -4.69 -9.14 4.38
C LEU A 88 -5.47 -7.88 4.80
N ASN A 89 -6.78 -7.99 4.98
CA ASN A 89 -7.61 -6.89 5.46
C ASN A 89 -7.22 -6.51 6.90
N ASP A 90 -7.04 -5.22 7.16
CA ASP A 90 -6.77 -4.68 8.50
C ASP A 90 -5.60 -5.38 9.20
N ALA A 91 -4.59 -5.76 8.42
CA ALA A 91 -3.50 -6.60 8.91
C ALA A 91 -2.15 -6.24 8.30
N ILE A 92 -2.03 -5.17 7.50
CA ILE A 92 -0.77 -4.80 6.85
C ILE A 92 0.04 -3.91 7.80
N SER A 93 1.29 -4.30 8.04
CA SER A 93 2.22 -3.57 8.93
C SER A 93 3.51 -3.11 8.24
N SER A 94 3.80 -3.54 7.00
CA SER A 94 4.93 -2.98 6.22
C SER A 94 4.75 -3.08 4.70
N ILE A 95 5.51 -2.27 3.95
CA ILE A 95 5.45 -2.21 2.49
C ILE A 95 6.82 -1.95 1.85
N ILE A 96 7.08 -2.61 0.72
CA ILE A 96 8.15 -2.26 -0.22
C ILE A 96 7.52 -1.68 -1.48
N VAL A 97 8.07 -0.57 -1.97
CA VAL A 97 7.65 0.08 -3.22
C VAL A 97 8.87 0.21 -4.13
N ALA A 98 8.82 -0.45 -5.28
CA ALA A 98 9.92 -0.50 -6.24
C ALA A 98 9.45 -0.03 -7.62
N THR A 99 10.16 0.91 -8.22
CA THR A 99 9.91 1.37 -9.58
C THR A 99 10.81 0.66 -10.58
N PHE A 100 10.38 0.60 -11.83
CA PHE A 100 11.18 0.14 -12.95
C PHE A 100 11.03 1.09 -14.14
N GLU A 101 11.90 0.97 -15.12
CA GLU A 101 11.68 1.56 -16.43
C GLU A 101 10.93 0.55 -17.31
N SER A 102 9.93 1.00 -18.06
CA SER A 102 9.33 0.21 -19.12
C SER A 102 10.35 0.00 -20.24
N ALA A 103 10.38 -1.23 -20.77
CA ALA A 103 11.22 -1.61 -21.91
C ALA A 103 10.84 -0.86 -23.19
#